data_AF-A0AA95G913-F1
#
_entry.id   AF-A0AA95G913-F1
#
_cell.length_a   1.000
_cell.length_b   1.000
_cell.length_c   1.000
_cell.angle_alpha   90.00
_cell.angle_beta   90.00
_cell.angle_gamma   90.00
#
_symmetry.space_group_name_H-M   'P 1'
#
loop_
_entity.id
_entity.type
_entity.pdbx_description
1 polymer ?
#
loop_
_entity_poly.entity_id
_entity_poly.type
_entity_poly.pdbx_seq_one_letter_code
_entity_poly.pdbx_strand_id
1 'polypeptide(L)'
;MNLKLVTLSFAAFSSTAFAGSYDLSTVVNQENQNKIISEMIDTFKKGVVDKNTPVTLSGNFEVNDQNRLTAINVDKVGFKVINVPLIGTYQTEASIKALINDDSCKNITITQTSVIKGSPSFVNPIFATDLKNNAAKAIEIFIKNSDLSKYCAKETYTVIFN
;
A
#
# COMPACT_ATOMS: atom_id res chain seq x y z
N MET A 1 28.71 -11.67 54.07
CA MET A 1 28.93 -12.09 52.67
C MET A 1 27.67 -11.81 51.88
N ASN A 2 27.77 -10.89 50.93
CA ASN A 2 26.92 -10.68 49.74
C ASN A 2 25.42 -10.34 49.91
N LEU A 3 25.14 -9.04 49.77
CA LEU A 3 24.07 -8.49 48.92
C LEU A 3 23.72 -9.44 47.77
N LYS A 4 22.43 -9.50 47.40
CA LYS A 4 21.97 -9.17 46.04
C LYS A 4 20.44 -9.17 45.89
N LEU A 5 19.94 -7.98 45.52
CA LEU A 5 18.86 -7.65 44.58
C LEU A 5 17.52 -8.41 44.74
N VAL A 6 16.43 -7.80 45.20
CA VAL A 6 15.67 -6.72 44.53
C VAL A 6 15.70 -6.87 43.01
N THR A 7 14.93 -7.81 42.49
CA THR A 7 14.47 -7.83 41.09
C THR A 7 13.09 -7.18 41.02
N LEU A 8 13.05 -5.88 41.29
CA LEU A 8 12.09 -4.96 40.69
C LEU A 8 12.63 -4.67 39.29
N SER A 9 12.19 -5.38 38.26
CA SER A 9 12.58 -5.04 36.88
C SER A 9 11.59 -5.59 35.84
N PHE A 10 10.88 -4.66 35.20
CA PHE A 10 10.24 -4.78 33.89
C PHE A 10 8.97 -5.62 33.76
N ALA A 11 7.89 -5.15 34.40
CA ALA A 11 6.65 -4.99 33.63
C ALA A 11 6.85 -3.79 32.69
N ALA A 12 7.66 -4.01 31.64
CA ALA A 12 7.86 -3.02 30.60
C ALA A 12 6.58 -2.91 29.80
N PHE A 13 5.90 -1.77 29.96
CA PHE A 13 5.14 -1.09 28.92
C PHE A 13 4.43 -2.01 27.92
N SER A 14 3.23 -2.46 28.28
CA SER A 14 2.17 -2.58 27.29
C SER A 14 1.74 -1.17 26.87
N SER A 15 2.65 -0.39 26.27
CA SER A 15 2.24 0.74 25.45
C SER A 15 1.66 0.13 24.19
N THR A 16 0.39 -0.25 24.25
CA THR A 16 -0.46 -0.15 23.07
C THR A 16 -0.53 1.34 22.75
N ALA A 17 0.55 1.85 22.14
CA ALA A 17 0.53 2.99 21.26
C ALA A 17 -0.72 2.81 20.40
N PHE A 18 -1.73 3.66 20.61
CA PHE A 18 -2.94 3.59 19.83
C PHE A 18 -2.55 3.97 18.41
N ALA A 19 -2.21 2.97 17.59
CA ALA A 19 -1.99 3.16 16.18
C ALA A 19 -3.28 3.77 15.62
N GLY A 20 -3.19 5.01 15.16
CA GLY A 20 -4.34 5.71 14.60
C GLY A 20 -4.68 5.04 13.28
N SER A 21 -5.86 4.43 13.19
CA SER A 21 -6.39 3.88 11.95
C SER A 21 -7.32 4.89 11.29
N TYR A 22 -7.08 5.17 10.00
CA TYR A 22 -7.79 6.19 9.23
C TYR A 22 -8.24 5.64 7.88
N ASP A 23 -9.35 6.16 7.36
CA ASP A 23 -9.86 5.77 6.05
C ASP A 23 -8.95 6.31 4.92
N LEU A 24 -8.69 5.47 3.90
CA LEU A 24 -7.93 5.89 2.72
C LEU A 24 -8.59 7.05 1.96
N SER A 25 -9.91 7.24 2.08
CA SER A 25 -10.63 8.37 1.49
C SER A 25 -10.15 9.73 2.00
N THR A 26 -9.47 9.78 3.15
CA THR A 26 -8.90 11.01 3.72
C THR A 26 -7.60 11.46 3.05
N VAL A 27 -6.96 10.56 2.30
CA VAL A 27 -5.63 10.75 1.68
C VAL A 27 -5.63 10.43 0.18
N VAL A 28 -6.74 9.88 -0.31
CA VAL A 28 -6.95 9.52 -1.71
C VAL A 28 -8.26 10.13 -2.20
N ASN A 29 -8.16 11.23 -2.95
CA ASN A 29 -9.27 11.80 -3.70
C ASN A 29 -9.38 11.19 -5.11
N GLN A 30 -10.44 11.51 -5.85
CA GLN A 30 -10.69 10.96 -7.19
C GLN A 30 -9.59 11.29 -8.22
N GLU A 31 -8.95 12.46 -8.09
CA GLU A 31 -7.83 12.87 -8.95
C GLU A 31 -6.62 11.95 -8.73
N ASN A 32 -6.25 11.72 -7.47
CA ASN A 32 -5.16 10.83 -7.07
C ASN A 32 -5.46 9.37 -7.42
N GLN A 33 -6.71 8.91 -7.33
CA GLN A 33 -7.10 7.54 -7.73
C GLN A 33 -6.74 7.26 -9.18
N ASN A 34 -7.11 8.15 -10.10
CA ASN A 34 -6.82 7.99 -11.52
C ASN A 34 -5.31 7.99 -11.78
N LYS A 35 -4.56 8.87 -11.09
CA LYS A 35 -3.10 8.94 -11.20
C LYS A 35 -2.42 7.66 -10.71
N ILE A 36 -2.83 7.15 -9.55
CA ILE A 36 -2.32 5.90 -8.96
C ILE A 36 -2.51 4.74 -9.94
N ILE A 37 -3.73 4.54 -10.45
CA ILE A 37 -4.01 3.42 -11.34
C ILE A 37 -3.27 3.59 -12.68
N SER A 38 -3.20 4.81 -13.24
CA SER A 38 -2.44 5.05 -14.47
C SER A 38 -0.96 4.69 -14.29
N GLU A 39 -0.30 5.16 -13.21
CA GLU A 39 1.11 4.89 -12.96
C GLU A 39 1.37 3.41 -12.68
N MET A 40 0.43 2.69 -12.05
CA MET A 40 0.49 1.24 -11.93
C MET A 40 0.43 0.55 -13.30
N ILE A 41 -0.54 0.91 -14.16
CA ILE A 41 -0.67 0.27 -15.48
C ILE A 41 0.54 0.57 -16.37
N ASP A 42 1.07 1.79 -16.34
CA ASP A 42 2.27 2.18 -17.09
C ASP A 42 3.49 1.40 -16.59
N THR A 43 3.66 1.28 -15.27
CA THR A 43 4.75 0.52 -14.65
C THR A 43 4.71 -0.96 -15.05
N PHE A 44 3.52 -1.57 -15.05
CA PHE A 44 3.35 -2.99 -15.34
C PHE A 44 3.15 -3.29 -16.84
N LYS A 45 3.00 -2.25 -17.69
CA LYS A 45 2.80 -2.31 -19.14
C LYS A 45 1.63 -3.22 -19.57
N LYS A 46 0.50 -3.16 -18.84
CA LYS A 46 -0.62 -4.11 -19.03
C LYS A 46 -1.79 -3.58 -19.88
N GLY A 47 -1.65 -2.44 -20.56
CA GLY A 47 -2.71 -1.83 -21.38
C GLY A 47 -2.92 -0.36 -21.04
N VAL A 48 -4.16 0.12 -21.08
CA VAL A 48 -4.55 1.50 -20.72
C VAL A 48 -5.77 1.46 -19.78
N VAL A 49 -5.83 2.35 -18.80
CA VAL A 49 -7.03 2.50 -17.93
C VAL A 49 -8.22 2.94 -18.78
N ASP A 50 -9.37 2.27 -18.62
CA ASP A 50 -10.64 2.77 -19.16
C ASP A 50 -11.14 3.96 -18.33
N LYS A 51 -10.95 5.18 -18.86
CA LYS A 51 -11.35 6.43 -18.21
C LYS A 51 -12.87 6.55 -18.00
N ASN A 52 -13.68 5.76 -18.72
CA ASN A 52 -15.13 5.79 -18.62
C ASN A 52 -15.66 4.86 -17.51
N THR A 53 -14.81 4.00 -16.96
CA THR A 53 -15.17 3.12 -15.85
C THR A 53 -14.62 3.71 -14.55
N PRO A 54 -15.47 4.04 -13.56
CA PRO A 54 -15.01 4.59 -12.29
C PRO A 54 -14.02 3.64 -11.59
N VAL A 55 -12.88 4.19 -11.16
CA VAL A 55 -12.00 3.50 -10.23
C VAL A 55 -12.68 3.50 -8.86
N THR A 56 -12.74 2.33 -8.23
CA THR A 56 -13.20 2.20 -6.84
C THR A 56 -12.01 1.93 -5.95
N LEU A 57 -11.95 2.58 -4.79
CA LEU A 57 -10.89 2.34 -3.80
C LEU A 57 -11.47 2.50 -2.39
N SER A 58 -11.28 1.49 -1.56
CA SER A 58 -11.63 1.53 -0.15
C SER A 58 -10.62 0.77 0.69
N GLY A 59 -10.49 1.19 1.94
CA GLY A 59 -9.57 0.58 2.89
C GLY A 59 -9.14 1.57 3.97
N ASN A 60 -8.10 1.21 4.70
CA ASN A 60 -7.54 2.05 5.76
C ASN A 60 -6.02 2.09 5.72
N PHE A 61 -5.46 3.03 6.47
CA PHE A 61 -4.04 3.07 6.80
C PHE A 61 -3.86 3.29 8.29
N GLU A 62 -2.70 2.88 8.80
CA GLU A 62 -2.35 3.03 10.21
C GLU A 62 -1.11 3.90 10.34
N VAL A 63 -1.08 4.71 11.40
CA VAL A 63 0.12 5.45 11.81
C VAL A 63 0.49 5.18 13.26
N ASN A 64 1.78 5.24 13.58
CA ASN A 64 2.27 5.16 14.94
C ASN A 64 2.16 6.49 15.70
N ASP A 65 2.59 6.50 16.96
CA ASP A 65 2.60 7.69 17.83
C ASP A 65 3.45 8.86 17.31
N GLN A 66 4.37 8.61 16.39
CA GLN A 66 5.19 9.62 15.71
C GLN A 66 4.54 10.11 14.41
N ASN A 67 3.27 9.74 14.17
CA ASN A 67 2.54 10.02 12.95
C ASN A 67 3.28 9.50 11.70
N ARG A 68 3.87 8.30 11.82
CA ARG A 68 4.52 7.57 10.73
C ARG A 68 3.67 6.43 10.24
N LEU A 69 3.61 6.24 8.93
CA LEU A 69 2.85 5.18 8.30
C LEU A 69 3.38 3.79 8.70
N THR A 70 2.51 2.93 9.22
CA THR A 70 2.87 1.56 9.66
C THR A 70 2.14 0.47 8.90
N ALA A 71 0.96 0.75 8.34
CA ALA A 71 0.21 -0.21 7.54
C ALA A 71 -0.67 0.48 6.48
N ILE A 72 -0.91 -0.23 5.39
CA ILE A 72 -1.93 0.11 4.38
C ILE A 72 -2.73 -1.16 4.10
N ASN A 73 -4.04 -1.07 4.26
CA ASN A 73 -4.99 -2.13 3.93
C ASN A 73 -5.94 -1.62 2.86
N VAL A 74 -5.67 -1.96 1.60
CA VAL A 74 -6.59 -1.76 0.48
C VAL A 74 -7.55 -2.95 0.44
N ASP A 75 -8.74 -2.77 1.00
CA ASP A 75 -9.75 -3.83 1.05
C ASP A 75 -10.38 -4.09 -0.31
N LYS A 76 -10.57 -3.03 -1.11
CA LYS A 76 -11.09 -3.13 -2.46
C LYS A 76 -10.48 -2.03 -3.33
N VAL A 77 -9.86 -2.45 -4.43
CA VAL A 77 -9.52 -1.60 -5.56
C VAL A 77 -10.10 -2.21 -6.83
N GLY A 78 -10.97 -1.46 -7.50
CA GLY A 78 -11.64 -1.90 -8.71
C GLY A 78 -11.32 -0.98 -9.88
N PHE A 79 -10.88 -1.55 -11.00
CA PHE A 79 -10.57 -0.80 -12.22
C PHE A 79 -10.74 -1.68 -13.46
N LYS A 80 -10.77 -1.04 -14.62
CA LYS A 80 -10.84 -1.70 -15.93
C LYS A 80 -9.69 -1.25 -16.81
N VAL A 81 -9.07 -2.23 -17.46
CA VAL A 81 -7.97 -2.06 -18.40
C VAL A 81 -8.44 -2.46 -19.78
N ILE A 82 -8.16 -1.61 -20.76
CA ILE A 82 -8.40 -1.84 -22.19
C ILE A 82 -7.06 -1.98 -22.93
N ASN A 83 -7.10 -2.50 -24.15
CA ASN A 83 -5.92 -2.78 -24.98
C ASN A 83 -4.89 -3.70 -24.30
N VAL A 84 -5.36 -4.65 -23.49
CA VAL A 84 -4.51 -5.70 -22.93
C VAL A 84 -4.11 -6.63 -24.07
N PRO A 85 -2.81 -6.90 -24.32
CA PRO A 85 -2.39 -7.84 -25.36
C PRO A 85 -3.10 -9.19 -25.22
N LEU A 86 -3.59 -9.75 -26.33
CA LEU A 86 -4.28 -11.05 -26.44
C LEU A 86 -5.65 -11.16 -25.76
N ILE A 87 -5.97 -10.32 -24.77
CA ILE A 87 -7.19 -10.39 -23.96
C ILE A 87 -8.17 -9.27 -24.32
N GLY A 88 -7.66 -8.15 -24.86
CA GLY A 88 -8.44 -6.98 -25.24
C GLY A 88 -8.83 -6.12 -24.05
N THR A 89 -9.69 -6.63 -23.17
CA THR A 89 -10.18 -5.89 -21.99
C THR A 89 -10.22 -6.79 -20.76
N TYR A 90 -9.82 -6.25 -19.61
CA TYR A 90 -9.89 -6.93 -18.32
C TYR A 90 -10.39 -5.96 -17.23
N GLN A 91 -11.45 -6.34 -16.53
CA GLN A 91 -11.97 -5.62 -15.37
C GLN A 91 -11.69 -6.44 -14.11
N THR A 92 -11.23 -5.80 -13.05
CA THR A 92 -10.79 -6.49 -11.83
C THR A 92 -11.21 -5.73 -10.58
N GLU A 93 -11.46 -6.48 -9.51
CA GLU A 93 -11.52 -6.02 -8.12
C GLU A 93 -10.51 -6.81 -7.32
N ALA A 94 -9.61 -6.14 -6.61
CA ALA A 94 -8.52 -6.75 -5.86
C ALA A 94 -8.36 -6.14 -4.46
N SER A 95 -7.62 -6.83 -3.60
CA SER A 95 -7.22 -6.33 -2.28
C SER A 95 -5.72 -6.51 -2.07
N ILE A 96 -5.09 -5.59 -1.36
CA ILE A 96 -3.68 -5.65 -0.96
C ILE A 96 -3.57 -5.16 0.49
N LYS A 97 -2.91 -5.93 1.34
CA LYS A 97 -2.54 -5.51 2.70
C LYS A 97 -1.03 -5.52 2.84
N ALA A 98 -0.51 -4.48 3.47
CA ALA A 98 0.91 -4.25 3.61
C ALA A 98 1.23 -3.64 4.97
N LEU A 99 2.38 -4.06 5.51
CA LEU A 99 3.04 -3.44 6.65
C LEU A 99 4.24 -2.64 6.15
N ILE A 100 4.48 -1.50 6.79
CA ILE A 100 5.59 -0.60 6.52
C ILE A 100 6.54 -0.69 7.71
N ASN A 101 7.71 -1.30 7.50
CA ASN A 101 8.64 -1.64 8.58
C ASN A 101 9.69 -0.56 8.85
N ASP A 102 9.63 0.55 8.12
CA ASP A 102 10.57 1.66 8.25
C ASP A 102 9.85 3.01 8.13
N ASP A 103 10.41 4.03 8.79
CA ASP A 103 9.80 5.36 8.74
C ASP A 103 9.83 5.99 7.34
N SER A 104 10.71 5.53 6.45
CA SER A 104 10.87 6.08 5.09
C SER A 104 9.92 5.48 4.05
N CYS A 105 9.05 4.54 4.45
CA CYS A 105 8.08 3.88 3.57
C CYS A 105 8.69 3.09 2.41
N LYS A 106 9.92 2.59 2.56
CA LYS A 106 10.65 1.83 1.53
C LYS A 106 10.69 0.33 1.81
N ASN A 107 10.56 -0.07 3.06
CA ASN A 107 10.55 -1.44 3.50
C ASN A 107 9.12 -1.94 3.69
N ILE A 108 8.51 -2.34 2.58
CA ILE A 108 7.11 -2.77 2.51
C ILE A 108 7.04 -4.29 2.55
N THR A 109 6.35 -4.85 3.55
CA THR A 109 6.03 -6.28 3.64
C THR A 109 4.58 -6.51 3.26
N ILE A 110 4.36 -7.29 2.21
CA ILE A 110 3.02 -7.67 1.77
C ILE A 110 2.50 -8.81 2.64
N THR A 111 1.41 -8.58 3.35
CA THR A 111 0.78 -9.56 4.23
C THR A 111 -0.33 -10.33 3.53
N GLN A 112 -1.02 -9.69 2.58
CA GLN A 112 -2.10 -10.33 1.83
C GLN A 112 -2.26 -9.70 0.45
N THR A 113 -2.53 -10.53 -0.56
CA THR A 113 -3.07 -10.11 -1.86
C THR A 113 -4.24 -11.01 -2.24
N SER A 114 -5.25 -10.45 -2.90
CA SER A 114 -6.37 -11.24 -3.41
C SER A 114 -6.98 -10.60 -4.66
N VAL A 115 -7.47 -11.44 -5.57
CA VAL A 115 -8.36 -11.03 -6.67
C VAL A 115 -9.77 -11.41 -6.25
N ILE A 116 -10.58 -10.41 -5.92
CA ILE A 116 -11.95 -10.59 -5.43
C ILE A 116 -12.85 -11.00 -6.60
N LYS A 117 -12.75 -10.27 -7.72
CA LYS A 117 -13.50 -10.52 -8.95
C LYS A 117 -12.65 -10.13 -10.16
N GLY A 118 -12.84 -10.81 -11.28
CA GLY A 118 -12.20 -10.44 -12.52
C GLY A 118 -12.94 -10.99 -13.74
N SER A 119 -12.95 -10.20 -14.82
CA SER A 119 -13.61 -10.51 -16.08
C SER A 119 -12.73 -10.09 -17.27
N PRO A 120 -12.39 -11.00 -18.19
CA PRO A 120 -12.79 -12.41 -18.19
C PRO A 120 -12.07 -13.24 -17.11
N SER A 121 -12.77 -14.20 -16.51
CA SER A 121 -12.32 -14.93 -15.31
C SER A 121 -11.09 -15.81 -15.51
N PHE A 122 -10.83 -16.27 -16.74
CA PHE A 122 -9.65 -17.10 -17.05
C PHE A 122 -8.32 -16.33 -16.87
N VAL A 123 -8.36 -15.00 -16.80
CA VAL A 123 -7.19 -14.13 -16.58
C VAL A 123 -6.87 -14.00 -15.09
N ASN A 124 -7.83 -14.26 -14.20
CA ASN A 124 -7.68 -14.04 -12.76
C ASN A 124 -6.43 -14.71 -12.16
N PRO A 125 -6.05 -15.96 -12.51
CA PRO A 125 -4.83 -16.59 -11.97
C PRO A 125 -3.54 -15.87 -12.38
N ILE A 126 -3.50 -15.36 -13.62
CA ILE A 126 -2.36 -14.60 -14.15
C ILE A 126 -2.26 -13.28 -13.41
N PHE A 127 -3.38 -12.55 -13.31
CA PHE A 127 -3.44 -11.28 -12.59
C PHE A 127 -3.12 -11.45 -11.10
N ALA A 128 -3.60 -12.52 -10.45
CA ALA A 128 -3.28 -12.81 -9.05
C ALA A 128 -1.77 -13.02 -8.82
N THR A 129 -1.11 -13.72 -9.75
CA THR A 129 0.33 -13.94 -9.72
C THR A 129 1.09 -12.64 -9.93
N ASP A 130 0.70 -11.85 -10.93
CA ASP A 130 1.28 -10.53 -11.20
C ASP A 130 1.11 -9.59 -10.01
N LEU A 131 -0.09 -9.57 -9.41
CA LEU A 131 -0.41 -8.79 -8.23
C LEU A 131 0.50 -9.17 -7.06
N LYS A 132 0.67 -10.48 -6.79
CA LYS A 132 1.55 -10.94 -5.71
C LYS A 132 3.00 -10.51 -5.94
N ASN A 133 3.51 -10.62 -7.16
CA ASN A 133 4.90 -10.29 -7.49
C ASN A 133 5.18 -8.79 -7.47
N ASN A 134 4.16 -7.96 -7.72
CA ASN A 134 4.30 -6.52 -7.85
C ASN A 134 3.63 -5.72 -6.74
N ALA A 135 3.02 -6.37 -5.74
CA ALA A 135 2.23 -5.69 -4.71
C ALA A 135 3.03 -4.66 -3.92
N ALA A 136 4.29 -4.95 -3.55
CA ALA A 136 5.14 -3.98 -2.87
C ALA A 136 5.33 -2.73 -3.72
N LYS A 137 5.63 -2.89 -5.01
CA LYS A 137 5.79 -1.78 -5.95
C LYS A 137 4.49 -1.00 -6.17
N ALA A 138 3.36 -1.70 -6.20
CA ALA A 138 2.05 -1.08 -6.28
C ALA A 138 1.78 -0.20 -5.05
N ILE A 139 2.13 -0.67 -3.84
CA ILE A 139 2.01 0.13 -2.61
C ILE A 139 2.97 1.32 -2.62
N GLU A 140 4.20 1.20 -3.14
CA GLU A 140 5.09 2.36 -3.30
C GLU A 140 4.47 3.44 -4.21
N ILE A 141 3.92 3.04 -5.36
CA ILE A 141 3.23 3.95 -6.30
C ILE A 141 2.03 4.59 -5.61
N PHE A 142 1.27 3.80 -4.84
CA PHE A 142 0.13 4.26 -4.08
C PHE A 142 0.51 5.34 -3.05
N ILE A 143 1.57 5.11 -2.25
CA ILE A 143 2.07 6.07 -1.27
C ILE A 143 2.56 7.35 -1.95
N LYS A 144 3.33 7.21 -3.03
CA LYS A 144 3.92 8.34 -3.77
C LYS A 144 2.86 9.24 -4.42
N ASN A 145 1.74 8.67 -4.86
CA ASN A 145 0.68 9.39 -5.58
C ASN A 145 -0.56 9.66 -4.73
N SER A 146 -0.46 9.47 -3.42
CA SER A 146 -1.46 9.88 -2.44
C SER A 146 -0.84 10.84 -1.44
N ASP A 147 -1.67 11.38 -0.56
CA ASP A 147 -1.21 12.21 0.55
C ASP A 147 -0.53 11.38 1.65
N LEU A 148 -0.37 10.06 1.48
CA LEU A 148 0.31 9.21 2.46
C LEU A 148 1.80 9.49 2.58
N SER A 149 2.42 10.03 1.52
CA SER A 149 3.82 10.45 1.53
C SER A 149 4.17 11.42 2.68
N LYS A 150 3.21 12.19 3.21
CA LYS A 150 3.42 13.10 4.36
C LYS A 150 3.67 12.36 5.68
N TYR A 151 3.27 11.10 5.78
CA TYR A 151 3.50 10.23 6.93
C TYR A 151 4.79 9.41 6.79
N CYS A 152 5.59 9.66 5.75
CA CYS A 152 6.91 9.07 5.57
C CYS A 152 7.99 10.08 5.99
N ALA A 153 9.08 9.61 6.57
CA ALA A 153 10.25 10.42 6.88
C ALA A 153 10.86 10.95 5.57
N LYS A 154 11.14 12.26 5.52
CA LYS A 154 11.88 12.86 4.41
C LYS A 154 13.32 12.36 4.45
N GLU A 155 13.86 11.97 3.29
CA GLU A 155 15.29 11.66 3.17
C GLU A 155 16.13 12.86 3.60
N THR A 156 16.92 12.69 4.66
CA THR A 156 17.97 13.65 5.01
C THR A 156 19.17 13.36 4.12
N TYR A 157 19.33 14.13 3.04
CA TYR A 157 20.57 14.10 2.27
C TYR A 157 21.66 14.81 3.08
N THR A 158 22.67 14.07 3.51
CA THR A 158 23.92 14.67 4.01
C THR A 158 24.66 15.21 2.80
N VAL A 159 24.59 16.52 2.56
CA VAL A 159 25.45 17.17 1.57
C VAL A 159 26.87 17.17 2.16
N ILE A 160 27.73 16.29 1.64
CA ILE A 160 29.16 16.31 1.94
C ILE A 160 29.78 17.36 1.02
N PHE A 161 30.22 18.48 1.58
CA PHE A 161 31.11 19.40 0.87
C PHE A 161 32.53 18.83 0.99
N ASN A 162 33.13 18.48 -0.15
CA ASN A 162 34.56 18.19 -0.27
C ASN A 162 35.34 19.50 -0.47
#